data_AF-A0A6I2U690-F1
#
_entry.id   AF-A0A6I2U690-F1
#
_cell.length_a   1.000
_cell.length_b   1.000
_cell.length_c   1.000
_cell.angle_alpha   90.00
_cell.angle_beta   90.00
_cell.angle_gamma   90.00
#
_symmetry.space_group_name_H-M   'P 1'
#
loop_
_entity.id
_entity.type
_entity.pdbx_description
1 polymer ?
#
loop_
_entity_poly.entity_id
_entity_poly.type
_entity_poly.pdbx_seq_one_letter_code
_entity_poly.pdbx_strand_id
1 'polypeptide(L)'
;MYPALGTAGAVAAVGGIYGCLPVRRHLHTAGRGRGTRHIAGPCAGRGGGRSGIHPRRSGAGASGACASYSRHGFRRRSAAAGQRAPDSISTARRLCGGVSKARRMPLLKKRRASVMQNGLSFKNTMSRVGLCYFVLMLVTQALQLAGMTLLGSLLETGWGLWALSYAPLYCIAVPVFILLLQKLVPGTPGTAGSAALTAGGWLRWLVLCLGVTYLFNFVSLGITALLGMLKGGAVQNPLALMQMNSSPLATFLFACVLAPVGEEFLFRKLLYDKIGGYGVRTYVLVGAFLFALFHANLSQLLYAFVLGAVFCYIYAHTGKLRYTILLHVAINTIGTMAAPLFIQYGGIWGTAAVGILVLVSIAAGAVIAARRRWRFPGAAPADGREGEGAQRPAHSFGRALRTPGMLAYTGLCAALILVVTFLT
;
A
#
# COMPACT_ATOMS: atom_id res chain seq x y z
N MET A 1 -30.05 26.65 10.42
CA MET A 1 -29.70 26.00 11.71
C MET A 1 -30.11 24.54 11.63
N TYR A 2 -29.25 23.62 12.04
CA TYR A 2 -29.63 22.22 12.33
C TYR A 2 -29.57 22.02 13.85
N PRO A 3 -30.49 21.25 14.47
CA PRO A 3 -30.41 20.94 15.90
C PRO A 3 -29.21 20.04 16.18
N ALA A 4 -28.52 20.29 17.30
CA ALA A 4 -27.43 19.45 17.73
C ALA A 4 -27.96 18.08 18.20
N LEU A 5 -27.70 17.04 17.43
CA LEU A 5 -27.87 15.65 17.89
C LEU A 5 -26.83 15.39 19.00
N GLY A 6 -27.31 15.30 20.24
CA GLY A 6 -26.46 15.06 21.42
C GLY A 6 -25.72 13.73 21.35
N THR A 7 -24.70 13.58 22.20
CA THR A 7 -23.76 12.44 22.25
C THR A 7 -24.43 11.07 22.27
N ALA A 8 -25.62 10.95 22.88
CA ALA A 8 -26.44 9.73 22.85
C ALA A 8 -26.74 9.21 21.42
N GLY A 9 -26.88 10.11 20.43
CA GLY A 9 -27.09 9.73 19.02
C GLY A 9 -25.86 9.08 18.39
N ALA A 10 -24.65 9.54 18.74
CA ALA A 10 -23.41 8.90 18.29
C ALA A 10 -23.20 7.53 18.95
N VAL A 11 -23.50 7.42 20.26
CA VAL A 11 -23.45 6.13 20.98
C VAL A 11 -24.49 5.15 20.44
N ALA A 12 -25.70 5.61 20.07
CA ALA A 12 -26.71 4.79 19.42
C ALA A 12 -26.27 4.33 18.00
N ALA A 13 -25.67 5.23 17.22
CA ALA A 13 -25.15 4.92 15.88
C ALA A 13 -23.96 3.93 15.90
N VAL A 14 -23.17 3.90 16.97
CA VAL A 14 -22.08 2.91 17.16
C VAL A 14 -22.58 1.62 17.81
N GLY A 15 -23.49 1.71 18.78
CA GLY A 15 -24.07 0.55 19.46
C GLY A 15 -25.01 -0.28 18.58
N GLY A 16 -25.73 0.37 17.66
CA GLY A 16 -26.59 -0.30 16.67
C GLY A 16 -25.84 -1.22 15.70
N ILE A 17 -24.53 -1.05 15.54
CA ILE A 17 -23.68 -1.87 14.67
C ILE A 17 -23.50 -3.30 15.23
N TYR A 18 -23.70 -3.50 16.55
CA TYR A 18 -23.30 -4.75 17.24
C TYR A 18 -24.33 -5.32 18.24
N GLY A 19 -25.59 -4.84 18.25
CA GLY A 19 -26.55 -5.13 19.33
C GLY A 19 -27.92 -5.70 18.93
N CYS A 20 -28.03 -7.00 18.67
CA CYS A 20 -29.32 -7.71 18.56
C CYS A 20 -29.44 -8.88 19.56
N LEU A 21 -29.70 -8.58 20.84
CA LEU A 21 -30.17 -9.56 21.83
C LEU A 21 -30.85 -8.83 23.02
N PRO A 22 -32.16 -9.03 23.27
CA PRO A 22 -32.87 -8.32 24.33
C PRO A 22 -32.68 -8.99 25.70
N VAL A 23 -31.72 -8.50 26.49
CA VAL A 23 -31.60 -8.88 27.90
C VAL A 23 -32.77 -8.28 28.69
N ARG A 24 -33.55 -9.13 29.37
CA ARG A 24 -34.71 -8.69 30.18
C ARG A 24 -34.27 -7.75 31.30
N ARG A 25 -35.03 -6.66 31.48
CA ARG A 25 -34.96 -5.86 32.72
C ARG A 25 -35.43 -6.71 33.90
N HIS A 26 -34.56 -6.94 34.88
CA HIS A 26 -34.98 -7.21 36.24
C HIS A 26 -34.98 -5.90 37.03
N LEU A 27 -36.09 -5.59 37.70
CA LEU A 27 -36.13 -4.54 38.72
C LEU A 27 -35.50 -5.10 40.00
N HIS A 28 -34.75 -4.25 40.72
CA HIS A 28 -34.74 -4.26 42.18
C HIS A 28 -34.44 -2.83 42.70
N THR A 29 -34.60 -2.62 44.00
CA THR A 29 -35.00 -1.34 44.59
C THR A 29 -34.09 -0.86 45.73
N ALA A 30 -34.11 0.46 45.98
CA ALA A 30 -33.51 1.19 47.11
C ALA A 30 -31.96 1.21 47.21
N GLY A 31 -31.33 2.22 47.83
CA GLY A 31 -31.88 3.53 48.26
C GLY A 31 -31.03 4.25 49.32
N ARG A 32 -31.04 5.60 49.30
CA ARG A 32 -30.33 6.55 50.20
C ARG A 32 -28.78 6.53 50.09
N GLY A 33 -28.04 7.63 50.31
CA GLY A 33 -28.45 9.05 50.37
C GLY A 33 -27.43 9.99 51.08
N ARG A 34 -27.26 11.22 50.55
CA ARG A 34 -26.56 12.41 51.11
C ARG A 34 -25.03 12.33 51.33
N GLY A 35 -24.31 13.44 51.08
CA GLY A 35 -22.89 13.59 51.41
C GLY A 35 -22.15 14.74 50.70
N THR A 36 -22.46 16.00 51.01
CA THR A 36 -21.75 17.19 50.46
C THR A 36 -20.72 17.78 51.43
N ARG A 37 -19.57 18.26 50.93
CA ARG A 37 -18.81 19.44 51.46
C ARG A 37 -17.62 19.84 50.57
N HIS A 38 -17.32 21.14 50.55
CA HIS A 38 -16.11 21.75 49.95
C HIS A 38 -15.01 22.00 51.00
N ILE A 39 -13.72 21.89 50.63
CA ILE A 39 -12.55 22.74 50.98
C ILE A 39 -11.55 22.59 49.78
N ALA A 40 -10.89 23.56 49.14
CA ALA A 40 -10.67 25.01 49.27
C ALA A 40 -9.40 25.50 50.03
N GLY A 41 -8.24 25.56 49.35
CA GLY A 41 -7.00 26.21 49.86
C GLY A 41 -5.78 26.10 48.92
N PRO A 42 -4.94 27.16 48.72
CA PRO A 42 -3.84 27.16 47.73
C PRO A 42 -2.43 27.49 48.30
N CYS A 43 -1.50 27.90 47.41
CA CYS A 43 -0.11 28.39 47.63
C CYS A 43 0.98 27.32 47.84
N ALA A 44 2.27 27.55 47.55
CA ALA A 44 2.96 28.45 46.59
C ALA A 44 4.46 28.04 46.49
N GLY A 45 5.16 28.32 45.38
CA GLY A 45 6.62 28.06 45.28
C GLY A 45 7.27 28.59 43.99
N ARG A 46 8.52 29.06 44.06
CA ARG A 46 9.30 29.64 42.94
C ARG A 46 10.66 28.96 42.80
N GLY A 47 11.21 28.96 41.58
CA GLY A 47 12.63 28.70 41.28
C GLY A 47 12.83 27.83 40.02
N GLY A 48 13.72 28.12 39.06
CA GLY A 48 14.58 29.30 38.90
C GLY A 48 16.04 28.91 38.63
N GLY A 49 16.45 28.81 37.36
CA GLY A 49 17.85 28.55 36.99
C GLY A 49 18.13 28.57 35.48
N ARG A 50 19.01 29.46 35.02
CA ARG A 50 19.52 29.56 33.64
C ARG A 50 20.87 30.30 33.58
N SER A 51 21.93 29.62 33.16
CA SER A 51 23.27 30.10 32.75
C SER A 51 24.14 28.84 32.45
N GLY A 52 25.24 28.82 31.68
CA GLY A 52 25.90 29.73 30.71
C GLY A 52 26.68 28.84 29.69
N ILE A 53 27.07 29.28 28.47
CA ILE A 53 28.26 30.11 28.14
C ILE A 53 29.56 29.39 28.61
N HIS A 54 30.57 29.01 27.80
CA HIS A 54 31.09 29.50 26.49
C HIS A 54 31.87 28.38 25.68
N PRO A 55 32.61 28.65 24.56
CA PRO A 55 33.04 27.65 23.55
C PRO A 55 34.58 27.49 23.34
N ARG A 56 34.99 26.62 22.39
CA ARG A 56 36.25 26.55 21.57
C ARG A 56 36.31 25.15 20.87
N ARG A 57 37.03 24.85 19.77
CA ARG A 57 37.87 25.59 18.78
C ARG A 57 37.99 24.77 17.46
N SER A 58 38.63 25.35 16.43
CA SER A 58 39.36 24.77 15.25
C SER A 58 39.43 23.24 15.02
N GLY A 59 39.53 22.72 13.78
CA GLY A 59 39.68 23.36 12.46
C GLY A 59 40.37 22.42 11.44
N ALA A 60 40.53 22.87 10.18
CA ALA A 60 41.07 22.13 9.01
C ALA A 60 40.23 20.88 8.56
N GLY A 61 40.30 20.40 7.30
CA GLY A 61 40.92 20.98 6.09
C GLY A 61 41.79 19.99 5.31
N ALA A 62 41.28 19.41 4.21
CA ALA A 62 42.07 18.72 3.18
C ALA A 62 41.25 18.51 1.89
N SER A 63 41.90 18.49 0.72
CA SER A 63 41.31 18.25 -0.61
C SER A 63 42.15 17.27 -1.44
N GLY A 64 41.49 16.49 -2.30
CA GLY A 64 42.10 15.59 -3.29
C GLY A 64 41.00 14.91 -4.13
N ALA A 65 40.99 14.97 -5.47
CA ALA A 65 41.94 14.36 -6.42
C ALA A 65 41.93 12.82 -6.29
N CYS A 66 41.32 12.00 -7.15
CA CYS A 66 40.93 12.06 -8.57
C CYS A 66 42.01 11.64 -9.59
N ALA A 67 42.24 10.32 -9.70
CA ALA A 67 42.72 9.59 -10.88
C ALA A 67 42.15 8.15 -10.77
N SER A 68 41.62 7.43 -11.77
CA SER A 68 41.79 7.42 -13.24
C SER A 68 43.11 6.84 -13.73
N TYR A 69 43.15 5.52 -13.92
CA TYR A 69 44.20 4.80 -14.66
C TYR A 69 43.57 3.94 -15.77
N SER A 70 44.11 4.01 -16.99
CA SER A 70 43.73 3.20 -18.16
C SER A 70 44.70 3.40 -19.33
N ARG A 71 44.71 2.45 -20.28
CA ARG A 71 45.70 2.30 -21.38
C ARG A 71 47.09 1.85 -20.86
N HIS A 72 47.99 1.20 -21.62
CA HIS A 72 47.97 0.65 -22.98
C HIS A 72 48.30 -0.87 -22.91
N GLY A 73 48.13 -1.72 -23.93
CA GLY A 73 47.78 -1.49 -25.33
C GLY A 73 48.96 -1.67 -26.29
N PHE A 74 49.41 -2.92 -26.52
CA PHE A 74 50.56 -3.22 -27.40
C PHE A 74 50.19 -4.18 -28.55
N ARG A 75 50.77 -3.97 -29.74
CA ARG A 75 50.41 -4.68 -30.99
C ARG A 75 51.60 -4.73 -31.97
N ARG A 76 52.01 -5.92 -32.42
CA ARG A 76 52.84 -6.21 -33.61
C ARG A 76 52.26 -7.50 -34.24
N ARG A 77 51.98 -7.66 -35.54
CA ARG A 77 52.80 -7.52 -36.79
C ARG A 77 53.95 -8.54 -36.86
N SER A 78 54.19 -9.29 -37.95
CA SER A 78 53.46 -9.50 -39.23
C SER A 78 54.08 -10.67 -40.05
N ALA A 79 53.33 -11.22 -41.03
CA ALA A 79 53.78 -12.12 -42.12
C ALA A 79 54.30 -13.52 -41.70
N ALA A 80 54.44 -14.55 -42.55
CA ALA A 80 54.21 -14.75 -44.01
C ALA A 80 53.50 -16.13 -44.20
N ALA A 81 52.54 -16.37 -45.09
CA ALA A 81 52.48 -16.31 -46.57
C ALA A 81 53.06 -17.55 -47.30
N GLY A 82 52.17 -18.26 -48.03
CA GLY A 82 52.44 -19.38 -48.94
C GLY A 82 51.43 -20.53 -48.76
N GLN A 83 50.96 -21.27 -49.77
CA GLN A 83 50.82 -21.09 -51.23
C GLN A 83 50.12 -22.38 -51.74
N ARG A 84 49.37 -22.30 -52.85
CA ARG A 84 48.82 -23.43 -53.66
C ARG A 84 47.59 -24.20 -53.12
N ALA A 85 46.93 -24.86 -54.07
CA ALA A 85 45.65 -25.58 -54.04
C ALA A 85 45.64 -26.58 -55.23
N PRO A 86 44.50 -27.10 -55.73
CA PRO A 86 43.59 -28.07 -55.09
C PRO A 86 43.48 -29.42 -55.85
N ASP A 87 42.89 -30.43 -55.20
CA ASP A 87 42.32 -31.69 -55.74
C ASP A 87 41.29 -32.23 -54.68
N SER A 88 40.43 -33.24 -54.85
CA SER A 88 40.24 -34.26 -55.91
C SER A 88 38.76 -34.68 -56.07
N ILE A 89 38.48 -35.77 -56.81
CA ILE A 89 37.14 -36.22 -57.25
C ILE A 89 36.82 -37.67 -56.83
N SER A 90 35.58 -37.92 -56.36
CA SER A 90 34.88 -39.23 -56.22
C SER A 90 35.45 -40.27 -55.20
N THR A 91 34.76 -41.34 -54.75
CA THR A 91 33.47 -41.97 -55.17
C THR A 91 32.74 -42.71 -54.01
N ALA A 92 31.42 -42.87 -54.14
CA ALA A 92 30.61 -44.07 -53.80
C ALA A 92 30.32 -44.57 -52.33
N ARG A 93 29.02 -44.79 -52.10
CA ARG A 93 28.33 -45.88 -51.35
C ARG A 93 28.34 -45.96 -49.80
N ARG A 94 27.17 -45.58 -49.25
CA ARG A 94 26.30 -46.33 -48.30
C ARG A 94 26.94 -47.16 -47.17
N LEU A 95 26.66 -46.76 -45.92
CA LEU A 95 26.29 -47.67 -44.83
C LEU A 95 25.08 -47.11 -44.05
N CYS A 96 24.31 -47.99 -43.41
CA CYS A 96 23.08 -47.64 -42.68
C CYS A 96 23.37 -47.22 -41.23
N GLY A 97 22.58 -46.29 -40.66
CA GLY A 97 22.71 -45.89 -39.26
C GLY A 97 21.64 -44.90 -38.81
N GLY A 98 20.60 -45.38 -38.13
CA GLY A 98 19.32 -44.68 -37.92
C GLY A 98 19.37 -43.22 -37.44
N VAL A 99 18.61 -42.36 -38.14
CA VAL A 99 18.29 -41.00 -37.68
C VAL A 99 17.58 -41.07 -36.33
N SER A 100 18.26 -40.62 -35.28
CA SER A 100 17.92 -40.91 -33.88
C SER A 100 16.71 -40.12 -33.35
N LYS A 101 15.51 -40.58 -33.74
CA LYS A 101 14.18 -40.06 -33.36
C LYS A 101 13.97 -39.91 -31.83
N ALA A 102 14.80 -40.58 -31.02
CA ALA A 102 14.73 -40.60 -29.55
C ALA A 102 15.09 -39.27 -28.84
N ARG A 103 15.91 -38.37 -29.42
CA ARG A 103 16.50 -37.25 -28.64
C ARG A 103 15.65 -35.96 -28.50
N ARG A 104 14.49 -35.83 -29.17
CA ARG A 104 13.67 -34.59 -29.10
C ARG A 104 12.51 -34.60 -28.07
N MET A 105 12.09 -35.76 -27.56
CA MET A 105 10.98 -35.84 -26.59
C MET A 105 11.31 -35.44 -25.12
N PRO A 106 12.53 -35.61 -24.57
CA PRO A 106 12.80 -35.29 -23.16
C PRO A 106 12.59 -33.81 -22.79
N LEU A 107 12.98 -32.90 -23.68
CA LEU A 107 12.95 -31.46 -23.42
C LEU A 107 11.52 -30.92 -23.25
N LEU A 108 10.56 -31.40 -24.04
CA LEU A 108 9.15 -31.00 -23.92
C LEU A 108 8.54 -31.48 -22.59
N LYS A 109 8.84 -32.71 -22.15
CA LYS A 109 8.38 -33.24 -20.85
C LYS A 109 9.01 -32.46 -19.68
N LYS A 110 10.32 -32.18 -19.74
CA LYS A 110 11.04 -31.37 -18.72
C LYS A 110 10.53 -29.92 -18.67
N ARG A 111 10.28 -29.29 -19.83
CA ARG A 111 9.72 -27.93 -19.92
C ARG A 111 8.29 -27.86 -19.38
N ARG A 112 7.42 -28.84 -19.71
CA ARG A 112 6.07 -28.94 -19.13
C ARG A 112 6.11 -29.10 -17.61
N ALA A 113 6.95 -30.01 -17.08
CA ALA A 113 7.11 -30.21 -15.64
C ALA A 113 7.55 -28.94 -14.92
N SER A 114 8.58 -28.24 -15.44
CA SER A 114 9.05 -26.96 -14.87
C SER A 114 7.97 -25.87 -14.90
N VAL A 115 7.19 -25.76 -15.99
CA VAL A 115 6.07 -24.79 -16.06
C VAL A 115 4.97 -25.12 -15.05
N MET A 116 4.66 -26.41 -14.83
CA MET A 116 3.70 -26.81 -13.79
C MET A 116 4.21 -26.51 -12.37
N GLN A 117 5.48 -26.82 -12.06
CA GLN A 117 6.09 -26.52 -10.76
C GLN A 117 6.13 -25.02 -10.47
N ASN A 118 6.52 -24.19 -11.45
CA ASN A 118 6.47 -22.73 -11.33
C ASN A 118 5.03 -22.21 -11.15
N GLY A 119 4.05 -22.81 -11.83
CA GLY A 119 2.63 -22.48 -11.69
C GLY A 119 2.05 -22.84 -10.31
N LEU A 120 2.45 -23.99 -9.75
CA LEU A 120 2.05 -24.44 -8.42
C LEU A 120 2.72 -23.61 -7.32
N SER A 121 4.03 -23.36 -7.44
CA SER A 121 4.78 -22.45 -6.54
C SER A 121 4.15 -21.06 -6.49
N PHE A 122 3.77 -20.49 -7.63
CA PHE A 122 3.03 -19.23 -7.70
C PHE A 122 1.68 -19.29 -7.00
N LYS A 123 0.83 -20.28 -7.30
CA LYS A 123 -0.49 -20.45 -6.64
C LYS A 123 -0.34 -20.53 -5.12
N ASN A 124 0.61 -21.34 -4.65
CA ASN A 124 0.86 -21.54 -3.22
C ASN A 124 1.34 -20.24 -2.56
N THR A 125 2.24 -19.49 -3.21
CA THR A 125 2.75 -18.21 -2.72
C THR A 125 1.63 -17.16 -2.65
N MET A 126 0.82 -17.00 -3.71
CA MET A 126 -0.34 -16.09 -3.71
C MET A 126 -1.37 -16.47 -2.64
N SER A 127 -1.66 -17.77 -2.46
CA SER A 127 -2.59 -18.23 -1.42
C SER A 127 -2.08 -17.93 -0.01
N ARG A 128 -0.77 -18.10 0.25
CA ARG A 128 -0.18 -17.79 1.56
C ARG A 128 -0.09 -16.28 1.81
N VAL A 129 0.17 -15.46 0.78
CA VAL A 129 0.08 -14.00 0.86
C VAL A 129 -1.34 -13.58 1.23
N GLY A 130 -2.35 -14.08 0.50
CA GLY A 130 -3.76 -13.79 0.81
C GLY A 130 -4.14 -14.20 2.24
N LEU A 131 -3.71 -15.39 2.70
CA LEU A 131 -3.91 -15.83 4.08
C LEU A 131 -3.26 -14.90 5.11
N CYS A 132 -2.05 -14.38 4.85
CA CYS A 132 -1.41 -13.41 5.76
C CYS A 132 -2.24 -12.12 5.85
N TYR A 133 -2.74 -11.58 4.73
CA TYR A 133 -3.60 -10.39 4.73
C TYR A 133 -5.00 -10.66 5.34
N PHE A 134 -5.55 -11.87 5.19
CA PHE A 134 -6.76 -12.31 5.90
C PHE A 134 -6.55 -12.30 7.41
N VAL A 135 -5.45 -12.87 7.93
CA VAL A 135 -5.16 -12.84 9.36
C VAL A 135 -4.88 -11.43 9.86
N LEU A 136 -4.13 -10.60 9.11
CA LEU A 136 -3.92 -9.18 9.43
C LEU A 136 -5.25 -8.45 9.62
N MET A 137 -6.17 -8.60 8.66
CA MET A 137 -7.48 -7.94 8.70
C MET A 137 -8.36 -8.47 9.84
N LEU A 138 -8.45 -9.81 9.98
CA LEU A 138 -9.28 -10.45 11.00
C LEU A 138 -8.83 -10.09 12.42
N VAL A 139 -7.52 -10.13 12.69
CA VAL A 139 -6.95 -9.74 13.99
C VAL A 139 -7.13 -8.25 14.23
N THR A 140 -6.99 -7.40 13.20
CA THR A 140 -7.25 -5.97 13.33
C THR A 140 -8.70 -5.69 13.72
N GLN A 141 -9.69 -6.24 13.01
CA GLN A 141 -11.10 -6.00 13.33
C GLN A 141 -11.51 -6.58 14.70
N ALA A 142 -11.03 -7.78 15.05
CA ALA A 142 -11.35 -8.39 16.33
C ALA A 142 -10.80 -7.58 17.52
N LEU A 143 -9.57 -7.09 17.42
CA LEU A 143 -8.95 -6.28 18.48
C LEU A 143 -9.45 -4.83 18.50
N GLN A 144 -9.85 -4.25 17.36
CA GLN A 144 -10.53 -2.96 17.32
C GLN A 144 -11.89 -3.04 18.05
N LEU A 145 -12.70 -4.07 17.76
CA LEU A 145 -13.98 -4.28 18.42
C LEU A 145 -13.81 -4.50 19.94
N ALA A 146 -12.85 -5.33 20.34
CA ALA A 146 -12.52 -5.53 21.75
C ALA A 146 -11.99 -4.25 22.42
N GLY A 147 -11.20 -3.43 21.71
CA GLY A 147 -10.75 -2.14 22.19
C GLY A 147 -11.90 -1.15 22.41
N MET A 148 -12.85 -1.09 21.49
CA MET A 148 -14.02 -0.21 21.60
C MET A 148 -14.98 -0.62 22.73
N THR A 149 -15.12 -1.91 23.03
CA THR A 149 -15.97 -2.38 24.13
C THR A 149 -15.27 -2.29 25.50
N LEU A 150 -13.97 -2.57 25.59
CA LEU A 150 -13.23 -2.56 26.87
C LEU A 150 -12.72 -1.17 27.28
N LEU A 151 -12.44 -0.29 26.31
CA LEU A 151 -11.87 1.04 26.52
C LEU A 151 -12.77 2.15 25.96
N GLY A 152 -14.09 1.94 25.96
CA GLY A 152 -15.07 2.81 25.31
C GLY A 152 -15.04 4.29 25.75
N SER A 153 -14.57 4.58 26.97
CA SER A 153 -14.37 5.97 27.45
C SER A 153 -13.34 6.76 26.63
N LEU A 154 -12.42 6.09 25.91
CA LEU A 154 -11.51 6.76 24.98
C LEU A 154 -12.24 7.36 23.77
N LEU A 155 -13.43 6.85 23.42
CA LEU A 155 -14.22 7.37 22.28
C LEU A 155 -14.74 8.80 22.51
N GLU A 156 -14.82 9.25 23.77
CA GLU A 156 -15.15 10.64 24.14
C GLU A 156 -13.97 11.61 23.94
N THR A 157 -12.77 11.09 23.69
CA THR A 157 -11.55 11.90 23.49
C THR A 157 -11.29 12.16 22.01
N GLY A 158 -10.86 13.38 21.67
CA GLY A 158 -10.50 13.79 20.30
C GLY A 158 -9.26 13.10 19.67
N TRP A 159 -8.86 11.94 20.18
CA TRP A 159 -7.79 11.08 19.66
C TRP A 159 -8.04 9.58 19.85
N GLY A 160 -8.90 9.18 20.80
CA GLY A 160 -9.08 7.79 21.20
C GLY A 160 -9.62 6.88 20.10
N LEU A 161 -10.54 7.37 19.24
CA LEU A 161 -11.00 6.62 18.08
C LEU A 161 -9.84 6.27 17.10
N TRP A 162 -8.90 7.20 16.88
CA TRP A 162 -7.69 6.91 16.10
C TRP A 162 -6.79 5.90 16.80
N ALA A 163 -6.55 6.03 18.10
CA ALA A 163 -5.70 5.11 18.86
C ALA A 163 -6.29 3.69 18.92
N LEU A 164 -7.60 3.55 19.14
CA LEU A 164 -8.31 2.27 19.13
C LEU A 164 -8.30 1.62 17.74
N SER A 165 -8.29 2.39 16.65
CA SER A 165 -8.10 1.84 15.31
C SER A 165 -6.65 1.43 15.02
N TYR A 166 -5.65 2.25 15.43
CA TYR A 166 -4.26 2.12 14.96
C TYR A 166 -3.37 1.30 15.89
N ALA A 167 -3.55 1.36 17.22
CA ALA A 167 -2.71 0.61 18.14
C ALA A 167 -2.89 -0.92 18.00
N PRO A 168 -4.10 -1.48 17.85
CA PRO A 168 -4.26 -2.91 17.58
C PRO A 168 -3.62 -3.34 16.25
N LEU A 169 -3.74 -2.51 15.22
CA LEU A 169 -3.12 -2.74 13.92
C LEU A 169 -1.59 -2.78 14.04
N TYR A 170 -0.97 -1.70 14.48
CA TYR A 170 0.50 -1.57 14.41
C TYR A 170 1.26 -2.25 15.55
N CYS A 171 0.68 -2.36 16.76
CA CYS A 171 1.36 -2.98 17.90
C CYS A 171 1.16 -4.50 17.98
N ILE A 172 0.13 -5.06 17.32
CA ILE A 172 -0.21 -6.49 17.42
C ILE A 172 -0.38 -7.13 16.03
N ALA A 173 -1.33 -6.66 15.22
CA ALA A 173 -1.69 -7.34 13.98
C ALA A 173 -0.56 -7.29 12.92
N VAL A 174 0.19 -6.18 12.83
CA VAL A 174 1.35 -6.02 11.94
C VAL A 174 2.54 -6.90 12.36
N PRO A 175 2.98 -6.95 13.64
CA PRO A 175 3.95 -7.95 14.10
C PRO A 175 3.55 -9.40 13.79
N VAL A 176 2.29 -9.77 14.04
CA VAL A 176 1.76 -11.12 13.70
C VAL A 176 1.82 -11.35 12.19
N PHE A 177 1.40 -10.38 11.37
CA PHE A 177 1.50 -10.44 9.90
C PHE A 177 2.96 -10.61 9.44
N ILE A 178 3.92 -9.86 10.00
CA ILE A 178 5.34 -9.98 9.65
C ILE A 178 5.85 -11.40 9.94
N LEU A 179 5.55 -11.95 11.12
CA LEU A 179 5.96 -13.31 11.50
C LEU A 179 5.35 -14.38 10.58
N LEU A 180 4.06 -14.26 10.23
CA LEU A 180 3.39 -15.16 9.30
C LEU A 180 3.94 -15.02 7.87
N LEU A 181 4.13 -13.80 7.39
CA LEU A 181 4.66 -13.52 6.05
C LEU A 181 6.12 -14.00 5.92
N GLN A 182 6.93 -13.89 6.98
CA GLN A 182 8.28 -14.44 7.03
C GLN A 182 8.29 -15.97 7.02
N LYS A 183 7.51 -16.62 7.90
CA LYS A 183 7.50 -18.09 8.06
C LYS A 183 6.81 -18.83 6.90
N LEU A 184 5.71 -18.30 6.38
CA LEU A 184 4.85 -19.01 5.42
C LEU A 184 5.20 -18.69 3.96
N VAL A 185 5.53 -17.44 3.65
CA VAL A 185 5.68 -17.00 2.25
C VAL A 185 7.16 -17.03 1.85
N PRO A 186 7.58 -17.82 0.84
CA PRO A 186 8.96 -17.81 0.37
C PRO A 186 9.32 -16.42 -0.18
N GLY A 187 10.57 -16.00 0.03
CA GLY A 187 11.08 -14.77 -0.58
C GLY A 187 11.20 -14.94 -2.10
N THR A 188 10.47 -14.15 -2.87
CA THR A 188 10.72 -14.00 -4.31
C THR A 188 10.84 -12.51 -4.65
N PRO A 189 11.90 -11.83 -4.18
CA PRO A 189 12.13 -10.42 -4.52
C PRO A 189 12.37 -10.27 -6.02
N GLY A 190 11.93 -9.15 -6.58
CA GLY A 190 12.30 -8.75 -7.93
C GLY A 190 13.56 -7.90 -7.94
N THR A 191 14.16 -7.72 -9.12
CA THR A 191 15.20 -6.72 -9.35
C THR A 191 14.55 -5.33 -9.39
N ALA A 192 14.40 -4.70 -8.22
CA ALA A 192 13.88 -3.34 -8.13
C ALA A 192 14.83 -2.36 -8.84
N GLY A 193 14.28 -1.45 -9.65
CA GLY A 193 15.08 -0.42 -10.30
C GLY A 193 15.74 0.51 -9.27
N SER A 194 16.97 0.93 -9.50
CA SER A 194 17.74 1.81 -8.58
C SER A 194 17.53 3.30 -8.84
N ALA A 195 16.60 3.68 -9.73
CA ALA A 195 16.45 5.05 -10.22
C ALA A 195 16.17 6.07 -9.09
N ALA A 196 16.70 7.28 -9.22
CA ALA A 196 16.32 8.41 -8.39
C ALA A 196 15.24 9.22 -9.10
N LEU A 197 14.16 9.56 -8.37
CA LEU A 197 13.25 10.62 -8.81
C LEU A 197 13.87 11.97 -8.41
N THR A 198 13.94 12.89 -9.38
CA THR A 198 14.20 14.31 -9.14
C THR A 198 12.96 14.98 -8.54
N ALA A 199 13.11 16.15 -7.92
CA ALA A 199 11.97 16.89 -7.33
C ALA A 199 10.85 17.15 -8.36
N GLY A 200 11.19 17.66 -9.55
CA GLY A 200 10.22 17.83 -10.64
C GLY A 200 9.71 16.52 -11.25
N GLY A 201 10.38 15.38 -11.03
CA GLY A 201 9.86 14.05 -11.33
C GLY A 201 8.83 13.57 -10.31
N TRP A 202 9.09 13.83 -9.02
CA TRP A 202 8.19 13.54 -7.91
C TRP A 202 6.93 14.42 -7.94
N LEU A 203 7.05 15.72 -8.23
CA LEU A 203 5.91 16.63 -8.33
C LEU A 203 4.93 16.23 -9.46
N ARG A 204 5.43 15.76 -10.61
CA ARG A 204 4.58 15.21 -11.68
C ARG A 204 3.86 13.92 -11.26
N TRP A 205 4.44 13.13 -10.35
CA TRP A 205 3.72 12.02 -9.73
C TRP A 205 2.64 12.52 -8.75
N LEU A 206 2.93 13.54 -7.94
CA LEU A 206 1.92 14.12 -7.03
C LEU A 206 0.69 14.63 -7.79
N VAL A 207 0.89 15.40 -8.86
CA VAL A 207 -0.22 15.90 -9.70
C VAL A 207 -1.00 14.77 -10.37
N LEU A 208 -0.32 13.73 -10.88
CA LEU A 208 -0.99 12.53 -11.42
C LEU A 208 -1.81 11.81 -10.34
N CYS A 209 -1.25 11.63 -9.16
CA CYS A 209 -1.94 10.98 -8.05
C CYS A 209 -3.15 11.77 -7.58
N LEU A 210 -3.04 13.09 -7.37
CA LEU A 210 -4.17 13.96 -7.00
C LEU A 210 -5.29 13.90 -8.05
N GLY A 211 -4.95 13.98 -9.34
CA GLY A 211 -5.91 13.85 -10.43
C GLY A 211 -6.63 12.50 -10.44
N VAL A 212 -5.88 11.42 -10.22
CA VAL A 212 -6.44 10.06 -10.05
C VAL A 212 -7.35 9.99 -8.81
N THR A 213 -6.91 10.50 -7.67
CA THR A 213 -7.67 10.48 -6.41
C THR A 213 -9.02 11.16 -6.60
N TYR A 214 -9.03 12.40 -7.09
CA TYR A 214 -10.27 13.15 -7.24
C TYR A 214 -11.19 12.58 -8.34
N LEU A 215 -10.64 12.12 -9.47
CA LEU A 215 -11.43 11.48 -10.52
C LEU A 215 -12.15 10.23 -9.99
N PHE A 216 -11.44 9.31 -9.35
CA PHE A 216 -12.04 8.10 -8.81
C PHE A 216 -12.88 8.35 -7.54
N ASN A 217 -12.62 9.43 -6.79
CA ASN A 217 -13.50 9.88 -5.72
C ASN A 217 -14.87 10.36 -6.24
N PHE A 218 -14.93 11.07 -7.37
CA PHE A 218 -16.22 11.40 -7.99
C PHE A 218 -16.98 10.15 -8.46
N VAL A 219 -16.27 9.14 -8.99
CA VAL A 219 -16.88 7.85 -9.34
C VAL A 219 -17.40 7.13 -8.09
N SER A 220 -16.61 7.09 -7.00
CA SER A 220 -17.07 6.57 -5.71
C SER A 220 -18.33 7.29 -5.21
N LEU A 221 -18.35 8.62 -5.26
CA LEU A 221 -19.50 9.44 -4.81
C LEU A 221 -20.77 9.13 -5.62
N GLY A 222 -20.67 8.97 -6.94
CA GLY A 222 -21.80 8.55 -7.79
C GLY A 222 -22.32 7.16 -7.42
N ILE A 223 -21.43 6.20 -7.14
CA ILE A 223 -21.80 4.85 -6.70
C ILE A 223 -22.46 4.86 -5.32
N THR A 224 -21.90 5.60 -4.34
CA THR A 224 -22.47 5.70 -3.00
C THR A 224 -23.80 6.46 -2.98
N ALA A 225 -24.00 7.44 -3.87
CA ALA A 225 -25.28 8.11 -4.05
C ALA A 225 -26.35 7.16 -4.64
N LEU A 226 -26.00 6.39 -5.68
CA LEU A 226 -26.90 5.39 -6.27
C LEU A 226 -27.29 4.30 -5.25
N LEU A 227 -26.31 3.75 -4.52
CA LEU A 227 -26.59 2.79 -3.44
C LEU A 227 -27.39 3.42 -2.29
N GLY A 228 -27.18 4.70 -2.01
CA GLY A 228 -27.94 5.44 -1.02
C GLY A 228 -29.42 5.56 -1.38
N MET A 229 -29.73 5.85 -2.64
CA MET A 229 -31.11 5.82 -3.15
C MET A 229 -31.71 4.41 -3.06
N LEU A 230 -30.93 3.37 -3.38
CA LEU A 230 -31.40 1.97 -3.33
C LEU A 230 -31.63 1.44 -1.91
N LYS A 231 -30.87 1.91 -0.90
CA LYS A 231 -31.08 1.52 0.51
C LYS A 231 -31.99 2.47 1.31
N GLY A 232 -32.50 3.54 0.70
CA GLY A 232 -33.36 4.53 1.37
C GLY A 232 -32.63 5.47 2.35
N GLY A 233 -31.31 5.63 2.24
CA GLY A 233 -30.52 6.48 3.14
C GLY A 233 -29.07 6.60 2.71
N ALA A 234 -28.39 7.67 3.11
CA ALA A 234 -27.01 7.93 2.68
C ALA A 234 -26.04 6.80 3.08
N VAL A 235 -25.11 6.45 2.19
CA VAL A 235 -23.96 5.59 2.52
C VAL A 235 -22.93 6.46 3.22
N GLN A 236 -22.62 6.16 4.48
CA GLN A 236 -21.65 6.92 5.26
C GLN A 236 -20.22 6.64 4.79
N ASN A 237 -19.32 7.61 5.00
CA ASN A 237 -17.89 7.44 4.84
C ASN A 237 -17.22 7.41 6.22
N PRO A 238 -16.78 6.23 6.74
CA PRO A 238 -16.11 6.12 8.03
C PRO A 238 -14.97 7.12 8.26
N LEU A 239 -14.18 7.44 7.23
CA LEU A 239 -13.10 8.41 7.36
C LEU A 239 -13.62 9.81 7.72
N ALA A 240 -14.72 10.26 7.11
CA ALA A 240 -15.36 11.54 7.42
C ALA A 240 -15.92 11.56 8.85
N LEU A 241 -16.51 10.45 9.30
CA LEU A 241 -16.99 10.31 10.68
C LEU A 241 -15.83 10.34 11.70
N MET A 242 -14.68 9.72 11.39
CA MET A 242 -13.47 9.83 12.22
C MET A 242 -12.90 11.25 12.25
N GLN A 243 -12.88 11.95 11.12
CA GLN A 243 -12.43 13.35 11.04
C GLN A 243 -13.35 14.28 11.87
N MET A 244 -14.67 14.14 11.76
CA MET A 244 -15.65 14.96 12.49
C MET A 244 -15.56 14.82 14.01
N ASN A 245 -15.22 13.62 14.50
CA ASN A 245 -15.18 13.29 15.93
C ASN A 245 -13.76 13.31 16.51
N SER A 246 -12.80 14.00 15.89
CA SER A 246 -11.42 14.04 16.38
C SER A 246 -10.71 15.39 16.19
N SER A 247 -9.62 15.57 16.92
CA SER A 247 -8.79 16.77 16.82
C SER A 247 -8.00 16.79 15.50
N PRO A 248 -7.74 17.99 14.92
CA PRO A 248 -6.91 18.12 13.73
C PRO A 248 -5.50 17.53 13.92
N LEU A 249 -4.92 17.63 15.13
CA LEU A 249 -3.63 17.06 15.46
C LEU A 249 -3.63 15.53 15.42
N ALA A 250 -4.66 14.87 15.97
CA ALA A 250 -4.79 13.41 15.88
C ALA A 250 -5.00 12.97 14.42
N THR A 251 -5.89 13.64 13.68
CA THR A 251 -6.11 13.37 12.25
C THR A 251 -4.82 13.52 11.42
N PHE A 252 -4.00 14.54 11.71
CA PHE A 252 -2.70 14.69 11.05
C PHE A 252 -1.73 13.55 11.39
N LEU A 253 -1.50 13.28 12.68
CA LEU A 253 -0.55 12.27 13.12
C LEU A 253 -0.93 10.86 12.64
N PHE A 254 -2.18 10.45 12.83
CA PHE A 254 -2.63 9.10 12.47
C PHE A 254 -2.88 8.96 10.96
N ALA A 255 -3.79 9.73 10.37
CA ALA A 255 -4.22 9.53 8.98
C ALA A 255 -3.26 10.12 7.93
N CYS A 256 -2.55 11.19 8.25
CA CYS A 256 -1.68 11.88 7.29
C CYS A 256 -0.22 11.45 7.39
N VAL A 257 0.23 10.86 8.51
CA VAL A 257 1.63 10.42 8.70
C VAL A 257 1.74 8.92 8.99
N LEU A 258 1.16 8.41 10.08
CA LEU A 258 1.38 7.03 10.53
C LEU A 258 0.82 5.98 9.56
N ALA A 259 -0.41 6.16 9.06
CA ALA A 259 -1.00 5.26 8.06
C ALA A 259 -0.15 5.20 6.78
N PRO A 260 0.14 6.31 6.07
CA PRO A 260 1.03 6.31 4.92
C PRO A 260 2.38 5.62 5.13
N VAL A 261 3.04 5.83 6.28
CA VAL A 261 4.33 5.18 6.58
C VAL A 261 4.17 3.67 6.75
N GLY A 262 3.17 3.23 7.52
CA GLY A 262 2.90 1.81 7.78
C GLY A 262 2.41 1.05 6.55
N GLU A 263 1.51 1.65 5.77
CA GLU A 263 0.93 1.05 4.57
C GLU A 263 1.94 0.95 3.41
N GLU A 264 2.85 1.91 3.27
CA GLU A 264 3.94 1.77 2.31
C GLU A 264 4.91 0.66 2.73
N PHE A 265 5.22 0.54 4.02
CA PHE A 265 6.04 -0.57 4.52
C PHE A 265 5.38 -1.95 4.27
N LEU A 266 4.10 -2.10 4.62
CA LEU A 266 3.32 -3.34 4.44
C LEU A 266 3.15 -3.72 2.97
N PHE A 267 2.51 -2.86 2.19
CA PHE A 267 2.06 -3.20 0.83
C PHE A 267 3.11 -2.95 -0.25
N ARG A 268 4.15 -2.14 0.01
CA ARG A 268 5.19 -1.89 -0.99
C ARG A 268 6.48 -2.64 -0.66
N LYS A 269 7.10 -2.43 0.51
CA LYS A 269 8.35 -3.13 0.87
C LYS A 269 8.15 -4.63 1.14
N LEU A 270 7.38 -4.99 2.17
CA LEU A 270 7.23 -6.39 2.58
C LEU A 270 6.60 -7.26 1.49
N LEU A 271 5.57 -6.75 0.80
CA LEU A 271 4.94 -7.46 -0.30
C LEU A 271 5.89 -7.68 -1.50
N TYR A 272 6.68 -6.68 -1.89
CA TYR A 272 7.62 -6.82 -3.02
C TYR A 272 8.69 -7.86 -2.77
N ASP A 273 9.23 -7.93 -1.54
CA ASP A 273 10.21 -8.95 -1.14
C ASP A 273 9.65 -10.39 -1.26
N LYS A 274 8.33 -10.54 -1.28
CA LYS A 274 7.64 -11.82 -1.44
C LYS A 274 7.16 -12.12 -2.86
N ILE A 275 6.78 -11.12 -3.67
CA ILE A 275 6.15 -11.36 -4.99
C ILE A 275 6.76 -10.62 -6.19
N GLY A 276 7.77 -9.76 -6.01
CA GLY A 276 8.36 -8.96 -7.08
C GLY A 276 8.97 -9.82 -8.21
N GLY A 277 9.48 -11.01 -7.88
CA GLY A 277 10.06 -11.98 -8.81
C GLY A 277 9.05 -12.63 -9.77
N TYR A 278 7.74 -12.46 -9.55
CA TYR A 278 6.70 -12.86 -10.51
C TYR A 278 6.42 -11.77 -11.58
N GLY A 279 7.20 -10.69 -11.60
CA GLY A 279 7.17 -9.63 -12.61
C GLY A 279 6.34 -8.41 -12.19
N VAL A 280 6.71 -7.23 -12.72
CA VAL A 280 6.20 -5.94 -12.22
C VAL A 280 4.69 -5.79 -12.39
N ARG A 281 4.09 -6.31 -13.48
CA ARG A 281 2.62 -6.31 -13.67
C ARG A 281 1.90 -7.07 -12.55
N THR A 282 2.43 -8.23 -12.17
CA THR A 282 1.85 -9.12 -11.16
C THR A 282 1.88 -8.44 -9.79
N TYR A 283 3.03 -7.90 -9.40
CA TYR A 283 3.18 -7.14 -8.16
C TYR A 283 2.28 -5.90 -8.12
N VAL A 284 2.24 -5.10 -9.20
CA VAL A 284 1.42 -3.88 -9.26
C VAL A 284 -0.07 -4.18 -9.07
N LEU A 285 -0.61 -5.18 -9.78
CA LEU A 285 -2.04 -5.49 -9.71
C LEU A 285 -2.43 -6.19 -8.40
N VAL A 286 -1.61 -7.10 -7.88
CA VAL A 286 -1.87 -7.77 -6.59
C VAL A 286 -1.70 -6.79 -5.42
N GLY A 287 -0.68 -5.93 -5.45
CA GLY A 287 -0.47 -4.89 -4.44
C GLY A 287 -1.59 -3.85 -4.44
N ALA A 288 -2.03 -3.40 -5.61
CA ALA A 288 -3.21 -2.53 -5.77
C ALA A 288 -4.49 -3.15 -5.17
N PHE A 289 -4.75 -4.43 -5.48
CA PHE A 289 -5.92 -5.16 -5.01
C PHE A 289 -5.94 -5.34 -3.48
N LEU A 290 -4.80 -5.77 -2.91
CA LEU A 290 -4.65 -5.95 -1.47
C LEU A 290 -4.78 -4.61 -0.72
N PHE A 291 -4.13 -3.56 -1.22
CA PHE A 291 -4.18 -2.23 -0.62
C PHE A 291 -5.60 -1.61 -0.67
N ALA A 292 -6.33 -1.80 -1.77
CA ALA A 292 -7.70 -1.32 -1.91
C ALA A 292 -8.66 -1.99 -0.92
N LEU A 293 -8.62 -3.33 -0.84
CA LEU A 293 -9.50 -4.10 0.05
C LEU A 293 -9.23 -3.83 1.54
N PHE A 294 -7.98 -3.55 1.91
CA PHE A 294 -7.59 -3.27 3.30
C PHE A 294 -8.31 -2.05 3.90
N HIS A 295 -8.75 -1.10 3.07
CA HIS A 295 -9.53 0.06 3.53
C HIS A 295 -10.93 -0.32 4.04
N ALA A 296 -11.48 -1.46 3.61
CA ALA A 296 -12.84 -1.94 3.91
C ALA A 296 -13.99 -0.91 3.72
N ASN A 297 -13.73 0.15 2.95
CA ASN A 297 -14.61 1.31 2.79
C ASN A 297 -14.87 1.54 1.30
N LEU A 298 -16.15 1.47 0.89
CA LEU A 298 -16.56 1.60 -0.51
C LEU A 298 -16.17 2.96 -1.11
N SER A 299 -16.21 4.04 -0.32
CA SER A 299 -15.82 5.38 -0.76
C SER A 299 -14.35 5.43 -1.22
N GLN A 300 -13.48 4.63 -0.60
CA GLN A 300 -12.03 4.66 -0.82
C GLN A 300 -11.56 3.62 -1.83
N LEU A 301 -12.26 2.49 -1.93
CA LEU A 301 -11.88 1.30 -2.69
C LEU A 301 -11.32 1.59 -4.11
N LEU A 302 -12.00 2.45 -4.88
CA LEU A 302 -11.61 2.73 -6.27
C LEU A 302 -10.33 3.55 -6.38
N TYR A 303 -10.23 4.69 -5.68
CA TYR A 303 -9.01 5.50 -5.75
C TYR A 303 -7.83 4.81 -5.04
N ALA A 304 -8.09 4.08 -3.95
CA ALA A 304 -7.08 3.27 -3.27
C ALA A 304 -6.49 2.20 -4.22
N PHE A 305 -7.29 1.55 -5.06
CA PHE A 305 -6.78 0.61 -6.07
C PHE A 305 -5.82 1.29 -7.06
N VAL A 306 -6.19 2.44 -7.62
CA VAL A 306 -5.38 3.10 -8.66
C VAL A 306 -4.13 3.77 -8.06
N LEU A 307 -4.22 4.43 -6.89
CA LEU A 307 -3.04 4.87 -6.12
C LEU A 307 -2.15 3.70 -5.72
N GLY A 308 -2.76 2.57 -5.31
CA GLY A 308 -2.07 1.31 -5.03
C GLY A 308 -1.21 0.86 -6.20
N ALA A 309 -1.78 0.85 -7.40
CA ALA A 309 -1.06 0.51 -8.62
C ALA A 309 0.08 1.51 -8.92
N VAL A 310 -0.16 2.82 -8.74
CA VAL A 310 0.86 3.87 -8.97
C VAL A 310 2.01 3.77 -7.98
N PHE A 311 1.76 3.59 -6.68
CA PHE A 311 2.82 3.48 -5.67
C PHE A 311 3.62 2.18 -5.84
N CYS A 312 2.96 1.04 -6.11
CA CYS A 312 3.66 -0.19 -6.48
C CYS A 312 4.51 0.01 -7.76
N TYR A 313 4.00 0.72 -8.76
CA TYR A 313 4.76 1.04 -9.97
C TYR A 313 6.01 1.87 -9.66
N ILE A 314 5.89 2.92 -8.84
CA ILE A 314 7.00 3.78 -8.43
C ILE A 314 8.04 2.98 -7.63
N TYR A 315 7.59 2.20 -6.65
CA TYR A 315 8.48 1.39 -5.82
C TYR A 315 9.28 0.38 -6.65
N ALA A 316 8.63 -0.37 -7.55
CA ALA A 316 9.30 -1.35 -8.40
C ALA A 316 10.38 -0.75 -9.33
N HIS A 317 10.27 0.52 -9.70
CA HIS A 317 11.24 1.22 -10.56
C HIS A 317 12.30 2.04 -9.80
N THR A 318 12.14 2.25 -8.49
CA THR A 318 13.04 3.13 -7.68
C THR A 318 13.66 2.46 -6.46
N GLY A 319 13.08 1.36 -5.97
CA GLY A 319 13.54 0.61 -4.78
C GLY A 319 13.43 1.40 -3.47
N LYS A 320 12.78 2.57 -3.47
CA LYS A 320 12.93 3.60 -2.42
C LYS A 320 11.57 4.02 -1.86
N LEU A 321 11.19 3.39 -0.74
CA LEU A 321 9.99 3.71 0.05
C LEU A 321 9.75 5.21 0.24
N ARG A 322 10.80 6.00 0.50
CA ARG A 322 10.70 7.45 0.75
C ARG A 322 9.91 8.19 -0.32
N TYR A 323 9.95 7.76 -1.59
CA TYR A 323 9.22 8.45 -2.65
C TYR A 323 7.71 8.23 -2.58
N THR A 324 7.27 7.00 -2.27
CA THR A 324 5.84 6.69 -2.15
C THR A 324 5.29 7.14 -0.80
N ILE A 325 6.06 7.00 0.29
CA ILE A 325 5.72 7.57 1.60
C ILE A 325 5.45 9.07 1.47
N LEU A 326 6.37 9.85 0.90
CA LEU A 326 6.17 11.30 0.75
C LEU A 326 4.97 11.65 -0.14
N LEU A 327 4.70 10.89 -1.22
CA LEU A 327 3.50 11.10 -2.05
C LEU A 327 2.23 10.85 -1.23
N HIS A 328 2.19 9.72 -0.51
CA HIS A 328 1.03 9.28 0.23
C HIS A 328 0.73 10.21 1.42
N VAL A 329 1.76 10.63 2.16
CA VAL A 329 1.67 11.69 3.19
C VAL A 329 1.11 12.98 2.60
N ALA A 330 1.63 13.43 1.45
CA ALA A 330 1.15 14.66 0.81
C ALA A 330 -0.33 14.55 0.36
N ILE A 331 -0.73 13.43 -0.23
CA ILE A 331 -2.11 13.20 -0.70
C ILE A 331 -3.09 13.14 0.47
N ASN A 332 -2.75 12.42 1.55
CA ASN A 332 -3.60 12.36 2.74
C ASN A 332 -3.64 13.71 3.47
N THR A 333 -2.53 14.44 3.56
CA THR A 333 -2.53 15.80 4.12
C THR A 333 -3.42 16.75 3.30
N ILE A 334 -3.38 16.65 1.96
CA ILE A 334 -4.21 17.49 1.08
C ILE A 334 -5.69 17.11 1.19
N GLY A 335 -6.04 15.83 1.10
CA GLY A 335 -7.43 15.35 1.08
C GLY A 335 -8.11 15.30 2.44
N THR A 336 -7.40 14.87 3.48
CA THR A 336 -7.95 14.60 4.83
C THR A 336 -7.84 15.80 5.77
N MET A 337 -7.00 16.80 5.45
CA MET A 337 -6.79 17.97 6.30
C MET A 337 -6.87 19.31 5.55
N ALA A 338 -6.02 19.56 4.56
CA ALA A 338 -5.91 20.89 3.96
C ALA A 338 -7.19 21.30 3.19
N ALA A 339 -7.72 20.47 2.30
CA ALA A 339 -8.92 20.79 1.54
C ALA A 339 -10.18 20.97 2.42
N PRO A 340 -10.47 20.09 3.41
CA PRO A 340 -11.55 20.32 4.38
C PRO A 340 -11.40 21.63 5.16
N LEU A 341 -10.20 21.95 5.67
CA LEU A 341 -9.96 23.20 6.41
C LEU A 341 -10.12 24.44 5.51
N PHE A 342 -9.66 24.40 4.26
CA PHE A 342 -9.86 25.49 3.31
C PHE A 342 -11.34 25.72 3.00
N ILE A 343 -12.14 24.66 2.82
CA ILE A 343 -13.61 24.77 2.66
C ILE A 343 -14.24 25.38 3.93
N GLN A 344 -13.88 24.87 5.11
CA GLN A 344 -14.48 25.26 6.39
C GLN A 344 -14.21 26.73 6.74
N TYR A 345 -12.97 27.21 6.59
CA TYR A 345 -12.56 28.55 7.03
C TYR A 345 -12.50 29.58 5.90
N GLY A 346 -12.38 29.15 4.64
CA GLY A 346 -12.36 30.05 3.47
C GLY A 346 -13.73 30.33 2.85
N GLY A 347 -14.79 29.69 3.32
CA GLY A 347 -16.16 29.88 2.82
C GLY A 347 -16.28 29.62 1.32
N ILE A 348 -16.95 30.52 0.60
CA ILE A 348 -17.12 30.41 -0.86
C ILE A 348 -15.78 30.44 -1.61
N TRP A 349 -14.82 31.26 -1.17
CA TRP A 349 -13.50 31.37 -1.78
C TRP A 349 -12.65 30.12 -1.55
N GLY A 350 -12.70 29.55 -0.34
CA GLY A 350 -12.07 28.29 -0.01
C GLY A 350 -12.66 27.10 -0.79
N THR A 351 -13.98 27.07 -0.91
CA THR A 351 -14.70 26.08 -1.73
C THR A 351 -14.33 26.19 -3.20
N ALA A 352 -14.30 27.40 -3.76
CA ALA A 352 -13.89 27.66 -5.14
C ALA A 352 -12.42 27.27 -5.38
N ALA A 353 -11.50 27.62 -4.47
CA ALA A 353 -10.09 27.27 -4.57
C ALA A 353 -9.85 25.75 -4.55
N VAL A 354 -10.56 25.01 -3.69
CA VAL A 354 -10.50 23.54 -3.68
C VAL A 354 -11.14 22.95 -4.94
N GLY A 355 -12.25 23.50 -5.43
CA GLY A 355 -12.87 23.09 -6.70
C GLY A 355 -11.92 23.27 -7.90
N ILE A 356 -11.21 24.40 -7.98
CA ILE A 356 -10.19 24.67 -9.00
C ILE A 356 -9.02 23.69 -8.86
N LEU A 357 -8.49 23.47 -7.64
CA LEU A 357 -7.43 22.50 -7.38
C LEU A 357 -7.83 21.09 -7.86
N VAL A 358 -9.05 20.66 -7.59
CA VAL A 358 -9.63 19.37 -8.01
C VAL A 358 -9.67 19.26 -9.54
N LEU A 359 -10.29 20.23 -10.22
CA LEU A 359 -10.44 20.21 -11.68
C LEU A 359 -9.10 20.28 -12.41
N VAL A 360 -8.20 21.16 -11.97
CA VAL A 360 -6.83 21.29 -12.52
C VAL A 360 -6.03 20.02 -12.27
N SER A 361 -6.14 19.40 -11.10
CA SER A 361 -5.46 18.12 -10.80
C SER A 361 -5.95 17.00 -11.71
N ILE A 362 -7.25 16.86 -11.94
CA ILE A 362 -7.83 15.85 -12.84
C ILE A 362 -7.32 16.07 -14.27
N ALA A 363 -7.42 17.30 -14.80
CA ALA A 363 -7.00 17.62 -16.16
C ALA A 363 -5.48 17.41 -16.37
N ALA A 364 -4.65 17.96 -15.48
CA ALA A 364 -3.20 17.81 -15.56
C ALA A 364 -2.77 16.36 -15.33
N GLY A 365 -3.40 15.65 -14.39
CA GLY A 365 -3.14 14.23 -14.11
C GLY A 365 -3.46 13.34 -15.31
N ALA A 366 -4.58 13.57 -15.99
CA ALA A 366 -4.94 12.88 -17.23
C ALA A 366 -3.92 13.13 -18.35
N VAL A 367 -3.51 14.40 -18.57
CA VAL A 367 -2.48 14.74 -19.57
C VAL A 367 -1.13 14.07 -19.26
N ILE A 368 -0.71 14.05 -17.99
CA ILE A 368 0.51 13.35 -17.57
C ILE A 368 0.37 11.84 -17.79
N ALA A 369 -0.76 11.24 -17.41
CA ALA A 369 -1.00 9.80 -17.57
C ALA A 369 -1.02 9.34 -19.03
N ALA A 370 -1.64 10.13 -19.92
CA ALA A 370 -1.73 9.85 -21.36
C ALA A 370 -0.37 10.02 -22.07
N ARG A 371 0.42 11.04 -21.73
CA ARG A 371 1.76 11.26 -22.29
C ARG A 371 2.81 10.27 -21.76
N ARG A 372 2.51 9.52 -20.70
CA ARG A 372 3.46 8.62 -20.02
C ARG A 372 3.50 7.24 -20.69
N ARG A 373 4.66 6.86 -21.23
CA ARG A 373 4.89 5.48 -21.74
C ARG A 373 5.04 4.50 -20.56
N TRP A 374 3.95 3.84 -20.18
CA TRP A 374 3.90 2.88 -19.07
C TRP A 374 4.65 1.57 -19.39
N ARG A 375 5.91 1.49 -18.99
CA ARG A 375 6.76 0.29 -19.13
C ARG A 375 6.60 -0.59 -17.89
N PHE A 376 6.36 -1.88 -18.09
CA PHE A 376 6.32 -2.90 -17.04
C PHE A 376 7.29 -4.03 -17.40
N PRO A 377 8.48 -4.10 -16.79
CA PRO A 377 9.41 -5.22 -16.99
C PRO A 377 8.80 -6.59 -16.66
N GLY A 378 9.26 -7.61 -17.38
CA GLY A 378 8.94 -9.01 -17.11
C GLY A 378 9.58 -9.52 -15.81
N ALA A 379 9.36 -10.78 -15.48
CA ALA A 379 10.09 -11.46 -14.42
C ALA A 379 11.55 -11.70 -14.85
N ALA A 380 12.51 -11.30 -14.02
CA ALA A 380 13.93 -11.56 -14.25
C ALA A 380 14.26 -13.07 -14.09
N PRO A 381 15.28 -13.61 -14.79
CA PRO A 381 15.87 -14.90 -14.47
C PRO A 381 16.44 -14.90 -13.04
N ALA A 382 16.33 -16.02 -12.34
CA ALA A 382 16.78 -16.14 -10.94
C ALA A 382 18.25 -16.59 -10.81
N ASP A 383 18.89 -16.91 -11.92
CA ASP A 383 20.19 -17.57 -12.04
C ASP A 383 21.30 -16.65 -12.60
N GLY A 384 21.00 -15.37 -12.84
CA GLY A 384 21.97 -14.34 -13.24
C GLY A 384 22.60 -14.51 -14.63
N ARG A 385 22.20 -15.54 -15.38
CA ARG A 385 22.70 -15.82 -16.73
C ARG A 385 21.86 -15.07 -17.76
N GLU A 386 22.48 -14.15 -18.50
CA GLU A 386 21.88 -13.51 -19.68
C GLU A 386 21.87 -14.49 -20.88
N GLY A 387 21.18 -15.62 -20.70
CA GLY A 387 21.06 -16.72 -21.66
C GLY A 387 19.67 -16.79 -22.30
N GLU A 388 19.60 -16.40 -23.57
CA GLU A 388 18.56 -16.68 -24.57
C GLU A 388 17.12 -16.99 -24.08
N GLY A 389 16.26 -15.97 -24.10
CA GLY A 389 14.84 -16.12 -24.43
C GLY A 389 13.90 -16.79 -23.40
N ALA A 390 14.41 -17.33 -22.30
CA ALA A 390 13.62 -18.05 -21.30
C ALA A 390 12.82 -17.15 -20.33
N GLN A 391 12.13 -16.12 -20.84
CA GLN A 391 11.21 -15.30 -20.03
C GLN A 391 10.14 -16.20 -19.38
N ARG A 392 10.01 -16.13 -18.05
CA ARG A 392 8.91 -16.80 -17.35
C ARG A 392 7.57 -16.20 -17.83
N PRO A 393 6.58 -17.02 -18.21
CA PRO A 393 5.31 -16.50 -18.70
C PRO A 393 4.63 -15.67 -17.61
N ALA A 394 4.27 -14.43 -17.94
CA ALA A 394 3.74 -13.48 -16.96
C ALA A 394 2.60 -14.10 -16.12
N HIS A 395 2.79 -14.12 -14.81
CA HIS A 395 1.86 -14.76 -13.90
C HIS A 395 0.59 -13.92 -13.82
N SER A 396 -0.51 -14.42 -14.40
CA SER A 396 -1.69 -13.59 -14.63
C SER A 396 -2.44 -13.29 -13.32
N PHE A 397 -2.81 -12.02 -13.14
CA PHE A 397 -3.51 -11.50 -11.96
C PHE A 397 -4.75 -12.33 -11.57
N GLY A 398 -5.60 -12.71 -12.55
CA GLY A 398 -6.75 -13.58 -12.30
C GLY A 398 -6.44 -15.00 -11.81
N ARG A 399 -5.19 -15.49 -11.95
CA ARG A 399 -4.72 -16.74 -11.30
C ARG A 399 -4.24 -16.53 -9.87
N ALA A 400 -3.89 -15.30 -9.45
CA ALA A 400 -3.63 -14.98 -8.05
C ALA A 400 -4.93 -14.86 -7.25
N LEU A 401 -5.92 -14.12 -7.78
CA LEU A 401 -7.20 -13.87 -7.11
C LEU A 401 -7.98 -15.15 -6.79
N ARG A 402 -7.93 -16.15 -7.68
CA ARG A 402 -8.61 -17.45 -7.53
C ARG A 402 -7.85 -18.45 -6.64
N THR A 403 -6.99 -18.00 -5.73
CA THR A 403 -6.31 -18.86 -4.76
C THR A 403 -7.02 -18.82 -3.41
N PRO A 404 -7.13 -19.94 -2.65
CA PRO A 404 -8.01 -20.03 -1.49
C PRO A 404 -7.82 -18.92 -0.45
N GLY A 405 -6.57 -18.59 -0.08
CA GLY A 405 -6.32 -17.51 0.89
C GLY A 405 -6.59 -16.10 0.34
N MET A 406 -6.48 -15.89 -0.97
CA MET A 406 -6.84 -14.63 -1.61
C MET A 406 -8.36 -14.46 -1.71
N LEU A 407 -9.10 -15.56 -1.97
CA LEU A 407 -10.55 -15.60 -1.90
C LEU A 407 -11.06 -15.36 -0.48
N ALA A 408 -10.44 -15.99 0.55
CA ALA A 408 -10.79 -15.75 1.95
C ALA A 408 -10.60 -14.29 2.37
N TYR A 409 -9.46 -13.67 2.01
CA TYR A 409 -9.22 -12.24 2.23
C TYR A 409 -10.24 -11.36 1.51
N THR A 410 -10.55 -11.68 0.24
CA THR A 410 -11.54 -10.94 -0.55
C THR A 410 -12.94 -11.04 0.07
N GLY A 411 -13.35 -12.23 0.52
CA GLY A 411 -14.64 -12.47 1.18
C GLY A 411 -14.78 -11.70 2.49
N LEU A 412 -13.73 -11.70 3.33
CA LEU A 412 -13.71 -10.92 4.57
C LEU A 412 -13.83 -9.40 4.30
N CYS A 413 -13.03 -8.86 3.39
CA CYS A 413 -13.08 -7.44 3.08
C CYS A 413 -14.40 -7.04 2.39
N ALA A 414 -14.97 -7.90 1.53
CA ALA A 414 -16.29 -7.67 0.93
C ALA A 414 -17.40 -7.69 1.97
N ALA A 415 -17.38 -8.62 2.93
CA ALA A 415 -18.34 -8.65 4.04
C ALA A 415 -18.25 -7.39 4.91
N LEU A 416 -17.03 -6.93 5.23
CA LEU A 416 -16.82 -5.69 5.97
C LEU A 416 -17.32 -4.46 5.19
N ILE A 417 -17.06 -4.38 3.87
CA ILE A 417 -17.59 -3.32 3.01
C ILE A 417 -19.12 -3.32 3.00
N LEU A 418 -19.77 -4.49 2.94
CA LEU A 418 -21.23 -4.60 2.99
C LEU A 418 -21.79 -4.16 4.35
N VAL A 419 -21.19 -4.59 5.46
CA VAL A 419 -21.55 -4.14 6.82
C VAL A 419 -21.45 -2.62 6.92
N VAL A 420 -20.32 -2.03 6.52
CA VAL A 420 -20.14 -0.56 6.52
C VAL A 420 -21.15 0.15 5.61
N THR A 421 -21.43 -0.39 4.42
CA THR A 421 -22.29 0.27 3.42
C THR A 421 -23.78 0.25 3.79
N PHE A 422 -24.25 -0.83 4.42
CA PHE A 422 -25.68 -1.08 4.64
C PHE A 422 -26.12 -1.09 6.11
N LEU A 423 -25.21 -1.28 7.07
CA LEU A 423 -25.51 -1.27 8.51
C LEU A 423 -24.99 -0.01 9.22
N THR A 424 -24.55 1.01 8.46
CA THR A 424 -24.33 2.40 8.90
C THR A 424 -24.97 3.38 7.92
#